data_AF-A0A317DAU4-F1
#
_entry.id   AF-A0A317DAU4-F1
#
_cell.length_a   1.000
_cell.length_b   1.000
_cell.length_c   1.000
_cell.angle_alpha   90.00
_cell.angle_beta   90.00
_cell.angle_gamma   90.00
#
_symmetry.space_group_name_H-M   'P 1'
#
loop_
_entity.id
_entity.type
_entity.pdbx_description
1 polymer ?
#
loop_
_entity_poly.entity_id
_entity_poly.type
_entity_poly.pdbx_seq_one_letter_code
_entity_poly.pdbx_strand_id
1 'polypeptide(L)'
;MAVTSLAPSSADDPLAYRPVALVDLLDRVLGTGVVISGDITLAIADIDLVRISLRALVASVGALAPPDLPDVTPGSSVAVEP
;
A
#
# COMPACT_ATOMS: atom_id res chain seq x y z
N MET A 1 -23.09 -42.78 8.25
CA MET A 1 -22.63 -41.72 7.34
C MET A 1 -23.12 -40.40 7.92
N ALA A 2 -22.26 -39.68 8.66
CA ALA A 2 -22.64 -38.46 9.37
C ALA A 2 -22.36 -37.25 8.48
N VAL A 3 -23.38 -36.42 8.23
CA VAL A 3 -23.20 -35.13 7.55
C VAL A 3 -22.90 -34.11 8.65
N THR A 4 -21.66 -33.61 8.71
CA THR A 4 -21.35 -32.51 9.62
C THR A 4 -21.88 -31.24 8.97
N SER A 5 -22.98 -30.72 9.52
CA SER A 5 -23.49 -29.39 9.19
C SER A 5 -22.43 -28.35 9.56
N LEU A 6 -21.80 -27.73 8.56
CA LEU A 6 -20.89 -26.61 8.78
C LEU A 6 -21.73 -25.42 9.27
N ALA A 7 -21.44 -24.91 10.47
CA ALA A 7 -22.05 -23.67 10.95
C ALA A 7 -21.64 -22.49 10.04
N PRO A 8 -22.51 -21.49 9.82
CA PRO A 8 -22.13 -20.29 9.08
C PRO A 8 -20.96 -19.60 9.81
N SER A 9 -19.83 -19.48 9.13
CA SER A 9 -18.67 -18.71 9.59
C SER A 9 -19.05 -17.25 9.59
N SER A 10 -18.76 -16.51 10.67
CA SER A 10 -19.04 -15.07 10.79
C SER A 10 -18.37 -14.19 9.71
N ALA A 11 -17.53 -14.78 8.85
CA ALA A 11 -16.92 -14.15 7.70
C ALA A 11 -17.89 -13.97 6.50
N ASP A 12 -19.00 -14.70 6.44
CA ASP A 12 -19.96 -14.68 5.33
C ASP A 12 -21.17 -13.75 5.57
N ASP A 13 -21.09 -12.77 6.48
CA ASP A 13 -22.18 -11.80 6.63
C ASP A 13 -22.15 -10.77 5.47
N PRO A 14 -23.08 -10.83 4.49
CA PRO A 14 -23.11 -9.89 3.38
C PRO A 14 -23.43 -8.45 3.84
N LEU A 15 -23.88 -8.26 5.08
CA LEU A 15 -24.10 -6.94 5.68
C LEU A 15 -22.80 -6.29 6.20
N ALA A 16 -21.71 -7.05 6.31
CA ALA A 16 -20.40 -6.50 6.64
C ALA A 16 -19.76 -5.74 5.45
N TYR A 17 -20.24 -5.98 4.23
CA TYR A 17 -19.82 -5.23 3.04
C TYR A 17 -20.58 -3.91 2.96
N ARG A 18 -20.19 -2.94 3.80
CA ARG A 18 -20.70 -1.57 3.67
C ARG A 18 -20.32 -1.06 2.27
N PRO A 19 -21.30 -0.64 1.44
CA PRO A 19 -21.01 -0.14 0.10
C PRO A 19 -20.25 1.18 0.22
N VAL A 20 -18.93 1.11 0.07
CA VAL A 20 -18.07 2.27 -0.08
C VAL A 20 -18.09 2.65 -1.55
N ALA A 21 -18.35 3.93 -1.86
CA ALA A 21 -18.18 4.41 -3.22
C ALA A 21 -16.70 4.23 -3.59
N LEU A 22 -16.40 3.52 -4.69
CA LEU A 22 -15.03 3.27 -5.12
C LEU A 22 -14.22 4.58 -5.16
N VAL A 23 -14.86 5.68 -5.59
CA VAL A 23 -14.24 7.00 -5.68
C VAL A 23 -13.79 7.54 -4.32
N ASP A 24 -14.55 7.32 -3.24
CA ASP A 24 -14.19 7.77 -1.89
C ASP A 24 -13.07 6.91 -1.30
N LEU A 25 -13.06 5.61 -1.61
CA LEU A 25 -11.97 4.72 -1.24
C LEU A 25 -10.67 5.14 -1.96
N LEU A 26 -10.76 5.41 -3.26
CA LEU A 26 -9.66 5.90 -4.08
C LEU A 26 -9.16 7.26 -3.59
N ASP A 27 -10.05 8.22 -3.34
CA ASP A 27 -9.70 9.56 -2.82
C ASP A 27 -8.99 9.48 -1.46
N ARG A 28 -9.49 8.64 -0.55
CA ARG A 28 -8.84 8.41 0.75
C ARG A 28 -7.48 7.74 0.62
N VAL A 29 -7.33 6.76 -0.27
CA VAL A 29 -6.03 6.12 -0.58
C VAL A 29 -5.07 7.14 -1.21
N LEU A 30 -5.54 8.01 -2.10
CA LEU A 30 -4.72 9.02 -2.79
C LEU A 30 -4.28 10.16 -1.86
N GLY A 31 -5.17 10.64 -0.99
CA GLY A 31 -4.91 11.77 -0.10
C GLY A 31 -4.26 11.40 1.25
N THR A 32 -4.57 10.22 1.78
CA THR A 32 -4.12 9.80 3.13
C THR A 32 -3.10 8.66 3.09
N GLY A 33 -3.06 7.89 2.00
CA GLY A 33 -2.34 6.63 1.93
C GLY A 33 -2.97 5.53 2.80
N VAL A 34 -2.56 4.28 2.58
CA VAL A 34 -3.00 3.10 3.33
C VAL A 34 -1.80 2.28 3.75
N VAL A 35 -1.77 1.86 5.01
CA VAL A 35 -0.79 0.89 5.52
C VAL A 35 -1.38 -0.51 5.45
N ILE A 36 -0.83 -1.34 4.58
CA ILE A 36 -1.17 -2.76 4.43
C ILE A 36 -0.23 -3.58 5.31
N SER A 37 -0.78 -4.43 6.16
CA SER A 37 -0.01 -5.42 6.94
C SER A 37 -0.40 -6.82 6.49
N GLY A 38 0.58 -7.71 6.36
CA GLY A 38 0.37 -9.10 6.01
C GLY A 38 1.57 -9.96 6.32
N ASP A 39 1.46 -11.24 6.05
CA ASP A 39 2.54 -12.20 6.21
C ASP A 39 2.63 -13.08 4.97
N ILE A 40 3.85 -13.41 4.58
CA ILE A 40 4.12 -14.35 3.50
C ILE A 40 5.05 -15.45 4.02
N THR A 41 4.72 -16.69 3.69
CA THR A 41 5.56 -17.84 4.01
C THR A 41 6.11 -18.42 2.72
N LEU A 42 7.44 -18.52 2.63
CA LEU A 42 8.10 -19.23 1.53
C LEU A 42 8.24 -20.70 1.93
N ALA A 43 7.66 -21.58 1.11
CA ALA A 43 7.70 -23.02 1.30
C ALA A 43 8.34 -23.71 0.09
N ILE A 44 9.00 -24.85 0.33
CA ILE A 44 9.55 -25.73 -0.71
C ILE A 44 9.15 -27.16 -0.36
N ALA A 45 8.58 -27.88 -1.33
CA ALA A 45 8.15 -29.27 -1.17
C ALA A 45 7.30 -29.50 0.10
N ASP A 46 6.28 -28.66 0.29
CA ASP A 46 5.38 -28.66 1.46
C ASP A 46 6.05 -28.35 2.82
N ILE A 47 7.28 -27.87 2.83
CA ILE A 47 7.98 -27.44 4.05
C ILE A 47 8.08 -25.92 4.09
N ASP A 48 7.53 -25.33 5.14
CA ASP A 48 7.66 -23.90 5.43
C ASP A 48 9.10 -23.57 5.84
N LEU A 49 9.76 -22.66 5.11
CA LEU A 49 11.15 -22.27 5.37
C LEU A 49 11.24 -20.94 6.09
N VAL A 50 10.56 -19.92 5.57
CA VAL A 50 10.72 -18.54 6.04
C VAL A 50 9.37 -17.86 6.07
N ARG A 51 9.03 -17.27 7.23
CA ARG A 51 7.86 -16.39 7.38
C ARG A 51 8.31 -14.94 7.48
N ILE A 52 7.77 -14.09 6.62
CA ILE A 52 8.09 -12.67 6.54
C ILE A 52 6.83 -11.87 6.86
N SER A 53 6.91 -11.01 7.88
CA SER A 53 5.85 -10.04 8.18
C SER A 53 6.07 -8.78 7.37
N LEU A 54 5.11 -8.44 6.52
CA LEU A 54 5.15 -7.30 5.62
C LEU A 54 4.30 -6.16 6.18
N ARG A 55 4.85 -4.95 6.12
CA ARG A 55 4.12 -3.69 6.29
C ARG A 55 4.45 -2.79 5.12
N ALA A 56 3.47 -2.50 4.29
CA ALA A 56 3.61 -1.68 3.09
C ALA A 56 2.74 -0.42 3.22
N LEU A 57 3.30 0.74 2.88
CA LEU A 57 2.54 1.98 2.79
C LEU A 57 2.27 2.26 1.31
N VAL A 58 1.00 2.33 0.93
CA VAL A 58 0.53 2.68 -0.41
C VAL A 58 0.06 4.13 -0.35
N ALA A 59 0.75 5.03 -1.03
CA ALA A 59 0.35 6.44 -1.14
C ALA A 59 0.49 6.91 -2.58
N SER A 60 -0.15 8.04 -2.91
CA SER A 60 0.00 8.66 -4.22
C SER A 60 1.45 9.05 -4.49
N VAL A 61 1.89 8.91 -5.75
CA VAL A 61 3.26 9.21 -6.19
C VAL A 61 3.70 10.64 -5.86
N GLY A 62 2.77 11.60 -5.83
CA GLY A 62 3.05 12.99 -5.48
C GLY A 62 3.33 13.22 -3.99
N ALA A 63 2.86 12.34 -3.10
CA ALA A 63 3.07 12.48 -1.66
C ALA A 63 4.45 11.98 -1.20
N LEU A 64 5.11 11.15 -2.01
CA LEU A 64 6.42 10.54 -1.72
C LEU A 64 7.54 11.10 -2.60
N ALA A 65 7.23 11.99 -3.54
CA ALA A 65 8.24 12.60 -4.39
C ALA A 65 9.18 13.48 -3.55
N PRO A 66 10.51 13.33 -3.69
CA PRO A 66 11.46 14.29 -3.14
C PRO A 66 11.13 15.70 -3.64
N PRO A 67 11.27 16.76 -2.81
CA PRO A 67 11.05 18.11 -3.28
C PRO A 67 11.98 18.39 -4.47
N ASP A 68 11.42 18.88 -5.58
CA ASP A 68 12.19 19.35 -6.72
C ASP A 68 13.10 20.49 -6.26
N LEU A 69 14.35 20.16 -5.94
CA LEU A 69 15.34 21.17 -5.62
C LEU A 69 15.63 21.94 -6.91
N PRO A 70 15.59 23.29 -6.88
CA PRO A 70 16.00 24.07 -8.02
C PRO A 70 17.44 23.70 -8.37
N ASP A 71 17.70 23.42 -9.64
CA ASP A 71 19.06 23.24 -10.16
C ASP A 71 19.83 24.53 -9.86
N VAL A 72 20.63 24.51 -8.80
CA VAL A 72 21.57 25.59 -8.50
C VAL A 72 22.70 25.43 -9.50
N THR A 73 22.53 25.92 -10.72
CA THR A 73 23.62 26.02 -11.68
C THR A 73 24.71 26.89 -11.06
N PRO A 74 25.83 26.34 -10.55
CA PRO A 74 26.87 27.13 -9.95
C PRO A 74 27.70 27.67 -11.11
N GLY A 75 27.47 28.93 -11.49
CA GLY A 75 28.34 29.64 -12.42
C GLY A 75 27.65 30.25 -13.65
N SER A 76 26.62 31.08 -13.45
CA SER A 76 26.57 32.30 -14.28
C SER A 76 27.54 33.29 -13.65
N SER A 77 28.83 33.08 -13.92
CA SER A 77 29.85 34.07 -13.66
C SER A 77 29.41 35.37 -14.30
N VAL A 78 29.12 36.34 -13.43
CA VAL A 78 28.95 37.74 -13.73
C VAL A 78 29.97 38.13 -14.80
N ALA A 79 29.46 38.53 -15.97
CA ALA A 79 30.24 39.28 -16.93
C ALA A 79 30.63 40.60 -16.24
N VAL A 80 31.88 40.67 -15.79
CA VAL A 80 32.54 41.94 -15.49
C VAL A 80 32.98 42.50 -16.84
N GLU A 81 32.17 43.40 -17.37
CA GLU A 81 32.57 44.49 -18.28
C GLU A 81 32.18 45.80 -17.56
N PRO A 82 32.91 46.92 -17.68
CA PRO A 82 33.89 47.29 -18.72
C PRO A 82 35.33 47.55 -18.23
#